data_AF-A0A2E8A4P9-F1
#
_entry.id   AF-A0A2E8A4P9-F1
#
_cell.length_a   1.000
_cell.length_b   1.000
_cell.length_c   1.000
_cell.angle_alpha   90.00
_cell.angle_beta   90.00
_cell.angle_gamma   90.00
#
_symmetry.space_group_name_H-M   'P 1'
#
loop_
_entity.id
_entity.type
_entity.pdbx_description
1 polymer ?
#
loop_
_entity_poly.entity_id
_entity_poly.type
_entity_poly.pdbx_seq_one_letter_code
_entity_poly.pdbx_strand_id
1 'polypeptide(L)'
;MKRLSIFLACAPLIMALARWFMDGSRFAFWVTSVETFKEIPIVEGMPELGTQTQIIWEERFVSGIETPLLGLLLSILLLGIFHLLKTHGFTKKP
;
A
#
# COMPACT_ATOMS: atom_id res chain seq x y z
N MET A 1 7.26 12.12 26.26
CA MET A 1 5.94 11.65 25.78
C MET A 1 5.56 12.18 24.40
N LYS A 2 5.64 13.49 24.10
CA LYS A 2 5.23 14.03 22.78
C LYS A 2 5.94 13.36 21.58
N ARG A 3 7.26 13.16 21.65
CA ARG A 3 8.03 12.50 20.58
C ARG A 3 7.55 11.07 20.32
N LEU A 4 7.29 10.29 21.36
CA LEU A 4 6.81 8.91 21.25
C LEU A 4 5.41 8.84 20.61
N SER A 5 4.49 9.73 20.98
CA SER A 5 3.15 9.79 20.37
C SER A 5 3.20 10.13 18.88
N ILE A 6 4.12 11.00 18.46
CA ILE A 6 4.34 11.33 17.04
C ILE A 6 4.89 10.11 16.29
N PHE A 7 5.91 9.43 16.84
CA PHE A 7 6.45 8.21 16.24
C PHE A 7 5.37 7.13 16.07
N LEU A 8 4.55 6.91 17.10
CA LEU A 8 3.48 5.91 17.06
C LEU A 8 2.38 6.27 16.05
N ALA A 9 2.05 7.56 15.92
CA ALA A 9 1.06 8.01 14.96
C ALA A 9 1.57 7.96 13.50
N CYS A 10 2.88 8.02 13.26
CA CYS A 10 3.47 7.86 11.93
C CYS A 10 3.58 6.39 11.47
N ALA A 11 3.49 5.43 12.39
CA ALA A 11 3.60 4.00 12.07
C ALA A 11 2.64 3.52 10.95
N PRO A 12 1.33 3.83 10.96
CA PRO A 12 0.42 3.40 9.90
C PRO A 12 0.75 3.99 8.53
N LEU A 13 1.18 5.26 8.46
CA LEU A 13 1.64 5.86 7.20
C LEU A 13 2.87 5.13 6.64
N ILE A 14 3.84 4.79 7.49
CA ILE A 14 5.05 4.06 7.07
C ILE A 14 4.68 2.67 6.55
N MET A 15 3.81 1.95 7.25
CA MET A 15 3.33 0.63 6.82
C MET A 15 2.58 0.69 5.49
N ALA A 16 1.71 1.70 5.34
CA ALA A 16 0.95 1.90 4.11
C ALA A 16 1.83 2.25 2.92
N LEU A 17 2.84 3.11 3.12
CA LEU A 17 3.83 3.44 2.09
C LEU A 17 4.64 2.20 1.71
N ALA A 18 5.15 1.44 2.69
CA ALA A 18 5.90 0.22 2.43
C ALA A 18 5.07 -0.78 1.60
N ARG A 19 3.80 -0.96 1.94
CA ARG A 19 2.89 -1.83 1.18
C ARG A 19 2.68 -1.33 -0.25
N TRP A 20 2.44 -0.03 -0.43
CA TRP A 20 2.26 0.57 -1.74
C TRP A 20 3.51 0.43 -2.63
N PHE A 21 4.70 0.59 -2.06
CA PHE A 21 5.96 0.33 -2.76
C PHE A 21 6.11 -1.14 -3.17
N MET A 22 5.76 -2.09 -2.30
CA MET A 22 5.78 -3.52 -2.64
C MET A 22 4.79 -3.89 -3.76
N ASP A 23 3.68 -3.16 -3.84
CA ASP A 23 2.63 -3.33 -4.83
C ASP A 23 2.91 -2.55 -6.14
N GLY A 24 4.07 -1.89 -6.25
CA GLY A 24 4.56 -1.25 -7.48
C GLY A 24 4.20 0.23 -7.63
N SER A 25 3.86 0.92 -6.53
CA SER A 25 3.60 2.36 -6.46
C SER A 25 2.58 2.85 -7.50
N ARG A 26 1.53 2.05 -7.72
CA ARG A 26 0.54 2.30 -8.77
C ARG A 26 -0.35 3.48 -8.40
N PHE A 27 -0.55 4.40 -9.36
CA PHE A 27 -1.53 5.50 -9.29
C PHE A 27 -2.90 5.06 -9.84
N ALA A 28 -3.38 3.93 -9.37
CA ALA A 28 -4.69 3.40 -9.73
C ALA A 28 -5.45 3.06 -8.45
N PHE A 29 -6.76 2.84 -8.56
CA PHE A 29 -7.59 2.42 -7.44
C PHE A 29 -8.01 0.98 -7.65
N TRP A 30 -7.74 0.11 -6.67
CA TRP A 30 -8.34 -1.22 -6.58
C TRP A 30 -8.10 -2.04 -7.85
N VAL A 31 -6.82 -2.13 -8.24
CA VAL A 31 -6.45 -2.85 -9.46
C VAL A 31 -6.64 -4.34 -9.24
N THR A 32 -7.51 -4.97 -10.02
CA THR A 32 -7.81 -6.40 -9.95
C THR A 32 -7.04 -7.24 -10.96
N SER A 33 -6.39 -6.62 -11.95
CA SER A 33 -5.63 -7.29 -13.00
C SER A 33 -4.25 -6.68 -13.20
N VAL A 34 -3.22 -7.52 -13.22
CA VAL A 34 -1.83 -7.12 -13.49
C VAL A 34 -1.40 -7.72 -14.83
N GLU A 35 -0.80 -6.87 -15.66
CA GLU A 35 -0.18 -7.30 -16.91
C GLU A 35 1.16 -8.00 -16.63
N THR A 36 1.28 -9.26 -17.04
CA THR A 36 2.52 -10.03 -16.96
C THR A 36 2.93 -10.45 -18.37
N PHE A 37 4.13 -10.04 -18.78
CA PHE A 37 4.73 -10.48 -20.05
C PHE A 37 5.38 -11.84 -19.84
N LYS A 38 4.89 -12.86 -20.57
CA LYS A 38 5.46 -14.20 -20.52
C LYS A 38 5.91 -14.62 -21.90
N GLU A 39 7.12 -15.17 -21.99
CA GLU A 39 7.60 -15.83 -23.20
C GLU A 39 7.05 -17.25 -23.23
N ILE A 40 6.32 -17.57 -24.29
CA ILE A 40 5.66 -18.86 -24.48
C ILE A 40 6.08 -19.37 -25.86
N PRO A 41 6.36 -20.68 -26.03
CA PRO A 41 6.64 -21.21 -27.36
C PRO A 41 5.49 -20.94 -28.32
N ILE A 42 5.82 -20.65 -29.58
CA ILE A 42 4.82 -20.36 -30.63
C ILE A 42 3.88 -21.56 -30.82
N VAL A 43 4.43 -22.77 -30.68
CA VAL A 43 3.69 -24.04 -30.73
C VAL A 43 3.92 -24.79 -29.42
N GLU A 44 2.84 -25.13 -28.71
CA GLU A 44 2.93 -25.95 -27.51
C GLU A 44 3.62 -27.29 -27.81
N GLY A 45 4.71 -27.57 -27.09
CA GLY A 45 5.48 -28.82 -27.25
C GLY A 45 6.62 -28.77 -28.27
N MET A 46 6.82 -27.66 -28.99
CA MET A 46 7.93 -27.47 -29.94
C MET A 46 8.71 -26.16 -29.67
N PRO A 47 9.59 -26.14 -28.65
CA PRO A 47 10.34 -24.94 -28.27
C PRO A 47 11.34 -24.46 -29.34
N GLU A 48 11.77 -25.34 -30.25
CA GLU A 48 12.72 -25.05 -31.34
C GLU A 48 12.18 -24.09 -32.41
N LEU A 49 10.85 -23.91 -32.50
CA LEU A 49 10.22 -23.00 -33.46
C LEU A 49 10.25 -21.53 -33.01
N GLY A 50 10.83 -21.26 -31.84
CA GLY A 50 10.95 -19.93 -31.26
C GLY A 50 9.85 -19.60 -30.25
N THR A 51 9.97 -18.44 -29.65
CA THR A 51 9.07 -17.95 -28.59
C THR A 51 8.31 -16.71 -29.06
N GLN A 52 7.09 -16.55 -28.53
CA GLN A 52 6.30 -15.34 -28.64
C GLN A 52 6.10 -14.75 -27.25
N THR A 53 6.20 -13.42 -27.15
CA THR A 53 5.80 -12.70 -25.95
C THR A 53 4.27 -12.59 -25.94
N GLN A 54 3.63 -13.26 -24.99
CA GLN A 54 2.20 -13.14 -24.75
C GLN A 54 1.97 -12.26 -23.52
N ILE A 55 0.98 -11.37 -23.63
CA ILE A 55 0.48 -10.58 -22.51
C ILE A 55 -0.56 -11.44 -21.78
N ILE A 56 -0.24 -11.84 -20.55
CA ILE A 56 -1.18 -12.56 -19.67
C ILE A 56 -1.69 -11.57 -18.64
N TRP A 57 -3.01 -11.48 -18.51
CA TRP A 57 -3.64 -10.71 -17.45
C TRP A 57 -3.82 -11.62 -16.24
N GLU A 58 -3.00 -11.41 -15.22
CA GLU A 58 -3.14 -12.13 -13.96
C GLU A 58 -4.15 -11.43 -13.05
N GLU A 59 -5.15 -12.17 -12.60
CA GLU A 59 -6.08 -11.69 -11.58
C GLU A 59 -5.36 -11.60 -10.25
N ARG A 60 -4.94 -10.39 -9.89
CA ARG A 60 -4.27 -10.09 -8.63
C ARG A 60 -4.79 -8.78 -8.10
N PHE A 61 -5.32 -8.81 -6.88
CA PHE A 61 -5.66 -7.60 -6.16
C PHE A 61 -4.37 -6.87 -5.74
N VAL A 62 -4.17 -5.67 -6.27
CA VAL A 62 -3.02 -4.83 -5.97
C VAL A 62 -3.52 -3.51 -5.41
N SER A 63 -2.99 -3.16 -4.25
CA SER A 63 -3.35 -1.95 -3.54
C SER A 63 -2.69 -0.74 -4.19
N GLY A 64 -3.49 0.27 -4.51
CA GLY A 64 -3.05 1.45 -5.23
C GLY A 64 -2.80 2.65 -4.32
N ILE A 65 -3.00 3.86 -4.86
CA ILE A 65 -2.78 5.13 -4.16
C ILE A 65 -3.72 5.32 -2.95
N GLU A 66 -4.84 4.59 -2.91
CA GLU A 66 -5.71 4.51 -1.75
C GLU A 66 -4.98 4.05 -0.49
N THR A 67 -3.96 3.19 -0.62
CA THR A 67 -3.23 2.62 0.52
C THR A 67 -2.48 3.67 1.32
N PRO A 68 -1.58 4.49 0.70
CA PRO A 68 -0.94 5.57 1.43
C PRO A 68 -1.91 6.66 1.88
N LEU A 69 -3.01 6.91 1.14
CA LEU A 69 -4.05 7.85 1.55
C LEU A 69 -4.76 7.41 2.83
N LEU A 70 -5.13 6.12 2.92
CA LEU A 70 -5.71 5.53 4.13
C LEU A 70 -4.72 5.55 5.29
N GLY A 71 -3.45 5.23 5.04
CA GLY A 71 -2.39 5.33 6.05
C GLY A 71 -2.22 6.75 6.58
N LEU A 72 -2.23 7.75 5.70
CA LEU A 72 -2.16 9.17 6.06
C LEU A 72 -3.37 9.61 6.88
N LEU A 73 -4.58 9.23 6.46
CA LEU A 73 -5.81 9.55 7.18
C LEU A 73 -5.79 8.95 8.59
N LEU A 74 -5.36 7.69 8.74
CA LEU A 74 -5.24 7.02 10.03
C LEU A 74 -4.18 7.69 10.93
N SER A 75 -3.05 8.09 10.36
CA SER A 75 -2.00 8.85 11.07
C SER A 75 -2.51 10.19 11.60
N ILE A 76 -3.23 10.96 10.80
CA ILE A 76 -3.82 12.25 11.22
C ILE A 76 -4.84 12.02 12.34
N LEU A 77 -5.67 11.00 12.22
CA LEU A 77 -6.70 10.68 13.20
C LEU A 77 -6.07 10.30 14.55
N LEU A 78 -5.02 9.47 14.54
CA LEU A 78 -4.25 9.12 15.75
C LEU A 78 -3.58 10.35 16.39
N LEU A 79 -2.98 11.24 15.59
CA LEU A 79 -2.44 12.50 16.10
C LEU A 79 -3.52 13.34 16.77
N GLY A 80 -4.69 13.47 16.14
CA GLY A 80 -5.86 14.17 16.69
C GLY A 80 -6.29 13.59 18.04
N ILE A 81 -6.41 12.26 18.13
CA ILE A 81 -6.75 11.57 19.39
C ILE A 81 -5.70 11.85 20.46
N PHE A 82 -4.40 11.72 20.17
CA PHE A 82 -3.36 12.00 21.16
C PHE A 82 -3.38 13.45 21.64
N HIS A 83 -3.72 14.41 20.77
CA HIS A 83 -3.91 15.80 21.15
C HIS A 83 -5.14 16.01 22.05
N LEU A 84 -6.27 15.38 21.73
CA LEU A 84 -7.50 15.44 22.54
C LEU A 84 -7.31 14.81 23.92
N LEU A 85 -6.72 13.62 23.99
CA LEU A 85 -6.44 12.95 25.26
C LEU A 85 -5.51 13.78 26.15
N LYS A 86 -4.54 14.46 25.55
CA LYS A 86 -3.63 15.34 26.30
C LYS A 86 -4.34 16.59 26.84
N THR A 87 -5.22 17.20 26.04
CA THR A 87 -5.96 18.40 26.48
C THR A 87 -6.95 18.05 27.60
N HIS A 88 -7.68 16.94 27.50
CA HIS A 88 -8.56 16.47 28.58
C HIS A 88 -7.83 15.88 29.79
N GLY A 89 -6.64 15.31 29.63
CA GLY A 89 -5.80 14.86 30.74
C GLY A 89 -5.26 16.02 31.60
N PHE A 90 -5.14 17.23 31.03
CA PHE A 90 -4.71 18.43 31.77
C PHE A 90 -5.86 19.08 32.56
N THR A 91 -7.11 18.92 32.13
CA THR A 91 -8.29 19.46 32.83
C THR A 91 -8.74 18.63 34.03
N LYS A 92 -8.18 17.44 34.22
CA LYS A 92 -8.45 16.54 35.36
C LYS A 92 -7.29 16.49 36.38
N LYS A 93 -6.49 17.55 36.47
CA LYS A 93 -5.57 17.72 37.60
C LYS A 93 -6.30 18.50 38.71
N PRO A 94 -6.56 17.92 39.90
CA PRO A 94 -7.00 18.69 41.05
C PRO A 94 -5.92 19.66 41.52
#